data_AF-A0A0R0M6A1-F1
#
_entry.id   AF-A0A0R0M6A1-F1
#
_cell.length_a   1.000
_cell.length_b   1.000
_cell.length_c   1.000
_cell.angle_alpha   90.00
_cell.angle_beta   90.00
_cell.angle_gamma   90.00
#
_symmetry.space_group_name_H-M   'P 1'
#
loop_
_entity.id
_entity.type
_entity.pdbx_description
1 polymer ?
#
loop_
_entity_poly.entity_id
_entity_poly.type
_entity_poly.pdbx_seq_one_letter_code
_entity_poly.pdbx_strand_id
1 'polypeptide(L)' 'MFSQVRLPNLLNRPSRISDVTPNTQVIAVNIPNQEELDNDWKKFLTTVDQLEKLTKYDFLSNVPTPIQDVIERNIAKL' A
#
# COMPACT_ATOMS: atom_id res chain seq x y z
N MET A 1 3.93 7.93 -13.87
CA MET A 1 3.00 7.43 -12.84
C MET A 1 3.86 7.07 -11.65
N PHE A 2 3.54 7.61 -10.48
CA PHE A 2 4.26 7.26 -9.26
C PHE A 2 3.36 6.35 -8.42
N SER A 3 3.84 5.14 -8.14
CA SER A 3 3.15 4.14 -7.33
C SER A 3 3.98 3.82 -6.10
N GLN A 4 3.39 3.93 -4.91
CA GLN A 4 4.09 3.68 -3.65
C GLN A 4 3.18 2.94 -2.67
N VAL A 5 3.75 1.95 -1.97
CA VAL A 5 3.12 1.18 -0.89
C VAL A 5 3.90 1.44 0.40
N ARG A 6 3.22 1.80 1.50
CA ARG A 6 3.84 2.10 2.80
C ARG A 6 3.05 1.52 3.97
N LEU A 7 3.76 1.05 5.00
CA LEU A 7 3.23 0.58 6.28
C LEU A 7 3.46 1.64 7.39
N PRO A 8 2.48 2.52 7.70
CA PRO A 8 2.68 3.67 8.58
C PRO A 8 2.98 3.34 10.05
N ASN A 9 2.55 2.19 10.57
CA ASN A 9 2.66 1.88 12.01
C ASN A 9 3.93 1.10 12.41
N LEU A 10 4.88 0.94 11.49
CA LEU A 10 6.08 0.12 11.69
C LEU A 10 7.36 0.96 11.92
N LEU A 11 7.26 2.27 12.07
CA LEU A 11 8.38 3.21 12.00
C LEU A 11 9.20 3.41 13.30
N ASN A 12 8.79 2.84 14.44
CA ASN A 12 9.41 3.14 15.75
C ASN A 12 10.42 2.10 16.26
N ARG A 13 10.73 1.06 15.47
CA ARG A 13 11.75 0.03 15.73
C ARG A 13 12.05 -0.70 14.42
N PRO A 14 13.17 -1.43 14.26
CA PRO A 14 13.34 -2.31 13.10
C PRO A 14 12.15 -3.25 13.02
N SER A 15 11.30 -3.00 12.04
CA SER A 15 10.04 -3.70 11.82
C SER A 15 10.34 -5.11 11.37
N ARG A 16 9.80 -6.12 12.08
CA ARG A 16 9.93 -7.51 11.66
C ARG A 16 8.73 -7.88 10.81
N ILE A 17 8.89 -8.83 9.90
CA ILE A 17 7.77 -9.38 9.13
C ILE A 17 6.66 -9.92 10.04
N SER A 18 7.03 -10.42 11.22
CA SER A 18 6.12 -10.90 12.26
C SER A 18 5.26 -9.81 12.91
N ASP A 19 5.58 -8.53 12.71
CA ASP A 19 4.76 -7.40 13.19
C ASP A 19 3.59 -7.09 12.22
N VAL A 20 3.55 -7.71 11.03
CA VAL A 20 2.46 -7.53 10.07
C VAL A 20 1.32 -8.48 10.42
N THR A 21 0.13 -7.91 10.61
CA THR A 21 -1.10 -8.64 10.95
C THR A 21 -2.19 -8.28 9.94
N PRO A 22 -3.30 -9.02 9.89
CA PRO A 22 -4.45 -8.64 9.06
C PRO A 22 -5.04 -7.25 9.37
N ASN A 23 -4.74 -6.70 10.55
CA ASN A 23 -5.18 -5.36 10.97
C ASN A 23 -4.16 -4.27 10.64
N THR A 24 -3.00 -4.63 10.08
CA THR A 24 -1.99 -3.67 9.68
C THR A 24 -2.51 -2.83 8.52
N GLN A 25 -2.58 -1.52 8.73
CA GLN A 25 -2.96 -0.59 7.68
C GLN A 25 -1.84 -0.46 6.64
N VAL A 26 -2.20 -0.51 5.37
CA VAL A 26 -1.32 -0.29 4.22
C VAL A 26 -1.82 0.96 3.49
N ILE A 27 -0.90 1.87 3.13
CA ILE A 27 -1.20 3.03 2.31
C ILE A 27 -0.61 2.76 0.93
N ALA A 28 -1.48 2.65 -0.07
CA ALA A 28 -1.11 2.57 -1.47
C ALA A 28 -1.66 3.79 -2.22
N VAL A 29 -0.81 4.43 -3.02
CA VAL A 29 -1.19 5.58 -3.85
C VAL A 29 -0.78 5.35 -5.30
N ASN A 30 -1.60 5.85 -6.22
CA ASN A 30 -1.32 5.84 -7.65
C ASN A 30 -1.52 7.25 -8.23
N ILE A 31 -0.44 8.01 -8.34
CA ILE A 31 -0.49 9.41 -8.77
C ILE A 31 -0.15 9.50 -10.27
N PRO A 32 -1.07 10.06 -11.09
CA PRO A 32 -0.80 10.26 -12.51
C PRO A 32 0.31 11.30 -12.70
N ASN A 33 1.10 11.14 -13.76
CA ASN A 33 2.18 12.09 -14.07
C ASN A 33 1.64 13.18 -15.00
N GLN A 34 0.95 14.17 -14.42
CA GLN A 34 0.34 15.30 -15.12
C GLN A 34 0.85 16.62 -14.51
N GLU A 35 0.83 17.70 -15.29
CA GLU A 35 1.32 19.02 -14.85
C GLU A 35 0.40 19.65 -13.79
N GLU A 36 -0.92 19.50 -13.97
CA GLU A 36 -1.91 19.96 -13.01
C GLU A 36 -2.48 18.76 -12.24
N LEU A 37 -2.26 18.75 -10.94
CA LEU A 37 -2.76 17.72 -10.02
C LEU A 37 -3.36 18.38 -8.80
N ASP A 38 -4.32 17.68 -8.19
CA ASP A 38 -4.83 18.06 -6.90
C ASP A 38 -3.73 17.92 -5.82
N ASN A 39 -3.61 18.90 -4.94
CA ASN A 39 -2.64 18.88 -3.85
C ASN A 39 -3.02 17.85 -2.76
N ASP A 40 -4.28 17.43 -2.71
CA ASP A 40 -4.72 16.37 -1.79
C ASP A 40 -4.37 14.99 -2.35
N TRP A 41 -3.20 14.49 -1.95
CA TRP A 41 -2.72 13.16 -2.34
C TRP A 41 -3.66 12.03 -1.94
N LYS A 42 -4.54 12.22 -0.94
CA LYS A 42 -5.49 11.19 -0.49
C LYS A 42 -6.50 10.83 -1.58
N LYS A 43 -6.74 11.72 -2.55
CA LYS A 43 -7.60 11.45 -3.72
C LYS A 43 -7.05 10.35 -4.64
N PHE A 44 -5.75 10.06 -4.53
CA PHE A 44 -5.07 9.04 -5.32
C PHE A 44 -4.83 7.74 -4.53
N LEU A 45 -5.51 7.56 -3.39
CA LEU A 45 -5.51 6.29 -2.66
C LEU A 45 -6.04 5.17 -3.55
N THR A 46 -5.38 4.03 -3.48
CA THR A 46 -5.70 2.81 -4.21
C THR A 46 -5.45 1.61 -3.29
N THR A 47 -5.59 0.40 -3.81
CA THR A 47 -5.23 -0.84 -3.10
C THR A 47 -3.92 -1.39 -3.65
N VAL A 48 -3.25 -2.26 -2.90
CA VAL A 48 -2.05 -2.95 -3.41
C VAL A 48 -2.45 -3.87 -4.57
N ASP A 49 -3.57 -4.60 -4.46
CA ASP A 49 -4.11 -5.42 -5.56
C ASP A 49 -4.25 -4.65 -6.89
N GLN A 50 -4.69 -3.39 -6.82
CA GLN A 50 -4.84 -2.55 -8.01
C GLN A 50 -3.48 -2.20 -8.61
N LEU A 51 -2.47 -1.91 -7.77
CA LEU A 51 -1.11 -1.66 -8.23
C LEU A 51 -0.46 -2.92 -8.83
N GLU A 52 -0.68 -4.10 -8.27
CA GLU A 52 -0.16 -5.36 -8.81
C GLU A 52 -0.79 -5.71 -10.15
N LYS A 53 -2.09 -5.49 -10.30
CA LYS A 53 -2.78 -5.66 -11.60
C LYS A 53 -2.17 -4.78 -12.69
N LEU A 54 -1.77 -3.56 -12.34
CA LEU A 54 -1.19 -2.57 -13.25
C LEU A 54 0.29 -2.84 -13.55
N THR A 55 1.07 -3.21 -12.54
CA THR A 55 2.54 -3.35 -12.65
C THR A 55 3.02 -4.76 -12.92
N LYS A 56 2.19 -5.78 -12.64
CA LYS A 56 2.52 -7.21 -12.65
C LYS A 56 3.55 -7.63 -11.59
N TYR A 57 3.76 -6.82 -10.56
CA TYR A 57 4.58 -7.18 -9.40
C TYR A 57 3.76 -7.84 -8.29
N ASP A 58 4.48 -8.49 -7.38
CA ASP A 58 4.01 -9.06 -6.11
C ASP A 58 4.66 -8.24 -4.98
N PHE A 59 3.89 -7.28 -4.46
CA PHE A 59 4.28 -6.47 -3.32
C PHE A 59 4.08 -7.25 -2.03
N LEU A 60 4.82 -6.89 -0.98
CA LEU A 60 4.70 -7.55 0.33
C LEU A 60 4.86 -9.09 0.28
N SER A 61 5.45 -9.66 -0.79
CA SER A 61 5.69 -11.09 -1.01
C SER A 61 6.34 -11.86 0.15
N ASN A 62 7.02 -11.16 1.07
CA ASN A 62 7.57 -11.75 2.30
C ASN A 62 6.53 -11.95 3.42
N VAL A 63 5.33 -11.36 3.32
CA VAL A 63 4.20 -11.51 4.25
C VAL A 63 3.45 -12.81 3.91
N PRO A 64 2.95 -13.59 4.89
CA PRO A 64 2.13 -14.76 4.59
C PRO A 64 0.89 -14.41 3.75
N THR A 65 0.57 -15.21 2.73
CA THR A 65 -0.56 -14.98 1.80
C THR A 65 -1.90 -14.69 2.48
N PRO A 66 -2.33 -15.39 3.56
CA PRO A 66 -3.59 -15.06 4.22
C PRO A 66 -3.64 -13.66 4.83
N ILE A 67 -2.48 -13.05 5.13
CA ILE A 67 -2.38 -11.67 5.61
C ILE A 67 -2.36 -10.72 4.42
N GLN A 68 -1.61 -11.03 3.35
CA GLN A 68 -1.62 -10.28 2.09
C GLN A 68 -3.07 -10.10 1.57
N ASP A 69 -3.83 -11.19 1.44
CA ASP A 69 -5.22 -11.22 0.99
C ASP A 69 -6.15 -10.24 1.72
N VAL A 70 -5.81 -9.91 2.98
CA VAL A 70 -6.57 -8.95 3.79
C VAL A 70 -6.04 -7.54 3.61
N ILE A 71 -4.72 -7.34 3.72
CA ILE A 71 -4.14 -6.00 3.78
C ILE A 71 -4.00 -5.35 2.39
N GLU A 72 -3.89 -6.14 1.33
CA GLU A 72 -3.64 -5.67 -0.04
C GLU A 72 -4.90 -5.21 -0.77
N ARG A 73 -6.07 -5.74 -0.38
CA ARG A 73 -7.38 -5.34 -0.92
C ARG A 73 -7.98 -4.08 -0.27
N ASN A 74 -7.40 -3.61 0.84
CA ASN A 74 -7.99 -2.54 1.64
C ASN A 74 -7.46 -1.16 1.22
N ILE A 75 -8.37 -0.18 1.14
CA ILE A 75 -7.99 1.24 1.05
C ILE A 75 -7.72 1.77 2.47
N ALA A 76 -6.61 2.52 2.63
CA ALA A 76 -6.26 3.17 3.89
C ALA A 76 -7.35 4.13 4.38
N LYS A 77 -7.59 4.16 5.69
CA LYS A 77 -8.48 5.12 6.37
C LYS A 77 -7.62 6.18 7.08
N LEU A 78 -7.69 7.45 6.63
CA LEU A 78 -6.80 8.56 7.02
C LEU A 78 -7.56 9.86 7.28
#